data_AF-A0A9N7V7Q2-F1
#
_entry.id   AF-A0A9N7V7Q2-F1
#
_cell.length_a   1.000
_cell.length_b   1.000
_cell.length_c   1.000
_cell.angle_alpha   90.00
_cell.angle_beta   90.00
_cell.angle_gamma   90.00
#
_symmetry.space_group_name_H-M   'P 1'
#
loop_
_entity.id
_entity.type
_entity.pdbx_description
1 polymer ?
#
loop_
_entity_poly.entity_id
_entity_poly.type
_entity_poly.pdbx_seq_one_letter_code
_entity_poly.pdbx_strand_id
1 'polypeptide(L)'
;MSAIITAFLLTFSTLCKPTVVLGILSRPTNVNLTSYNMNLVLRWNPSKGAANNLVYRTEYKTSVTPYTTGCVNISTLECDFTRLIHPSITENGKYTGRVRAQLGSESSAWMESNHITLDKDTIIGSPNVSLLSNGAAIEVSIIDPVMVISTLRNVYIFATYEITYWKDSQKHKAKHISNIQQNRVVLNDLDPWTKYCVKVQIKTERNPSPSKPSRIFCESTTNEQEPPWVAAMLTFVFMAMAAALVVIVVVYRKSISRFLCPTDSLPQHFKEYLLAPPNSNIYLVMQNSHPPEEIYHKVRIIEDDRTVEERGPLVVEMTASNKESDVPKCGRHKGEIISRGDIKATETQ
;
A
#
# COMPACT_ATOMS: atom_id res chain seq x y z
N MET A 1 59.46 4.70 103.95
CA MET A 1 59.24 3.36 103.35
C MET A 1 57.99 3.43 102.49
N SER A 2 58.05 2.85 101.29
CA SER A 2 56.96 2.48 100.34
C SER A 2 55.66 3.33 100.34
N ALA A 3 55.25 4.04 99.28
CA ALA A 3 55.04 3.61 97.89
C ALA A 3 54.07 2.42 97.75
N ILE A 4 53.19 2.46 96.71
CA ILE A 4 52.08 1.51 96.42
C ILE A 4 50.90 1.78 97.39
N ILE A 5 49.64 2.10 97.02
CA ILE A 5 48.85 1.87 95.79
C ILE A 5 48.05 3.13 95.38
N THR A 6 48.58 3.99 94.51
CA THR A 6 47.81 5.03 93.79
C THR A 6 47.83 4.74 92.28
N ALA A 7 47.25 3.60 91.88
CA ALA A 7 47.29 3.12 90.51
C ALA A 7 46.10 2.20 90.15
N PHE A 8 44.85 2.64 90.36
CA PHE A 8 43.65 1.87 89.99
C PHE A 8 42.49 2.68 89.37
N LEU A 9 42.76 3.85 88.78
CA LEU A 9 41.74 4.68 88.09
C LEU A 9 42.19 5.25 86.72
N LEU A 10 43.18 4.65 86.04
CA LEU A 10 43.66 5.11 84.72
C LEU A 10 43.98 3.98 83.72
N THR A 11 43.22 2.88 83.71
CA THR A 11 43.41 1.78 82.73
C THR A 11 42.09 1.19 82.20
N PHE A 12 41.19 2.02 81.67
CA PHE A 12 40.01 1.58 80.88
C PHE A 12 39.67 2.57 79.74
N SER A 13 40.67 2.94 78.94
CA SER A 13 40.51 3.90 77.83
C SER A 13 41.24 3.50 76.53
N THR A 14 41.60 2.22 76.38
CA THR A 14 42.34 1.72 75.21
C THR A 14 41.78 0.40 74.68
N LEU A 15 40.56 0.39 74.12
CA LEU A 15 40.26 -0.36 72.88
C LEU A 15 38.92 -0.03 72.21
N CYS A 16 38.46 1.22 72.22
CA CYS A 16 37.47 1.64 71.22
C CYS A 16 38.20 1.95 69.91
N LYS A 17 38.63 0.90 69.19
CA LYS A 17 38.97 1.06 67.77
C LYS A 17 37.72 1.64 67.11
N PRO A 18 37.80 2.72 66.31
CA PRO A 18 36.70 3.03 65.42
C PRO A 18 36.57 1.82 64.49
N THR A 19 35.50 1.03 64.66
CA THR A 19 35.03 0.16 63.59
C THR A 19 34.68 1.11 62.47
N VAL A 20 35.62 1.26 61.52
CA VAL A 20 35.32 1.85 60.22
C VAL A 20 34.31 0.92 59.61
N VAL A 21 33.03 1.25 59.79
CA VAL A 21 31.96 0.73 58.97
C VAL A 21 32.23 1.33 57.60
N LEU A 22 33.08 0.66 56.81
CA LEU A 22 33.11 0.88 55.37
C LEU A 22 31.66 0.76 54.92
N GLY A 23 31.19 1.76 54.19
CA GLY A 23 29.79 1.82 53.79
C GLY A 23 29.52 0.60 52.92
N ILE A 24 28.78 -0.38 53.44
CA ILE A 24 28.46 -1.58 52.65
C ILE A 24 27.53 -1.12 51.53
N LEU A 25 28.12 -0.84 50.37
CA LEU A 25 27.44 -0.27 49.23
C LEU A 25 26.30 -1.21 48.83
N SER A 26 25.08 -0.71 48.94
CA SER A 26 23.88 -1.55 48.77
C SER A 26 23.78 -2.04 47.33
N ARG A 27 23.63 -3.36 47.16
CA ARG A 27 23.57 -4.02 45.85
C ARG A 27 22.35 -3.56 45.02
N PRO A 28 22.44 -3.54 43.67
CA PRO A 28 21.30 -3.30 42.79
C PRO A 28 20.13 -4.27 43.06
N THR A 29 18.93 -3.85 42.68
CA THR A 29 17.69 -4.64 42.86
C THR A 29 17.01 -4.89 41.51
N ASN A 30 16.08 -5.85 41.44
CA ASN A 30 15.31 -6.17 40.23
C ASN A 30 16.18 -6.36 38.96
N VAL A 31 17.31 -7.07 39.11
CA VAL A 31 18.24 -7.35 38.02
C VAL A 31 17.60 -8.37 37.07
N ASN A 32 17.31 -7.95 35.85
CA ASN A 32 16.60 -8.74 34.85
C ASN A 32 17.32 -8.67 33.50
N LEU A 33 17.60 -9.82 32.92
CA LEU A 33 18.15 -9.99 31.59
C LEU A 33 16.98 -10.23 30.62
N THR A 34 16.91 -9.45 29.57
CA THR A 34 15.84 -9.48 28.57
C THR A 34 16.40 -9.62 27.17
N SER A 35 15.67 -10.25 26.26
CA SER A 35 16.02 -10.26 24.84
C SER A 35 14.83 -9.89 23.96
N TYR A 36 15.06 -8.99 23.01
CA TYR A 36 14.09 -8.57 22.00
C TYR A 36 14.78 -8.50 20.64
N ASN A 37 14.27 -9.25 19.66
CA ASN A 37 14.91 -9.40 18.35
C ASN A 37 16.42 -9.73 18.42
N MET A 38 16.82 -10.63 19.32
CA MET A 38 18.22 -10.97 19.62
C MET A 38 19.08 -9.83 20.23
N ASN A 39 18.49 -8.69 20.60
CA ASN A 39 19.19 -7.71 21.43
C ASN A 39 19.13 -8.13 22.90
N LEU A 40 20.27 -8.50 23.48
CA LEU A 40 20.40 -8.96 24.86
C LEU A 40 20.74 -7.78 25.79
N VAL A 41 19.77 -7.37 26.61
CA VAL A 41 19.88 -6.19 27.48
C VAL A 41 19.64 -6.56 28.94
N LEU A 42 20.63 -6.24 29.79
CA LEU A 42 20.51 -6.31 31.25
C LEU A 42 19.94 -5.00 31.78
N ARG A 43 18.93 -5.09 32.66
CA ARG A 43 18.27 -3.94 33.32
C ARG A 43 18.27 -4.16 34.84
N TRP A 44 18.33 -3.08 35.62
CA TRP A 44 18.25 -3.15 37.09
C TRP A 44 17.67 -1.86 37.67
N ASN A 45 17.23 -1.93 38.93
CA ASN A 45 16.90 -0.77 39.74
C ASN A 45 18.08 -0.39 40.65
N PRO A 46 18.25 0.90 40.98
CA PRO A 46 19.22 1.33 41.97
C PRO A 46 18.89 0.73 43.35
N SER A 47 19.87 0.76 44.25
CA SER A 47 19.65 0.44 45.66
C SER A 47 18.81 1.52 46.35
N LYS A 48 18.06 1.13 47.39
CA LYS A 48 17.32 2.09 48.23
C LYS A 48 18.33 3.03 48.90
N GLY A 49 18.15 4.34 48.74
CA GLY A 49 19.10 5.35 49.24
C GLY A 49 20.40 5.47 48.43
N ALA A 50 20.40 5.05 47.15
CA ALA A 50 21.55 5.22 46.26
C ALA A 50 21.99 6.70 46.16
N ALA A 51 23.30 6.94 46.18
CA ALA A 51 23.89 8.26 45.98
C ALA A 51 23.85 8.70 44.50
N ASN A 52 23.78 10.00 44.25
CA ASN A 52 23.65 10.56 42.89
C ASN A 52 24.88 10.34 41.99
N ASN A 53 26.02 9.93 42.55
CA ASN A 53 27.28 9.67 41.85
C ASN A 53 27.63 8.18 41.75
N LEU A 54 26.63 7.30 41.94
CA LEU A 54 26.79 5.85 41.82
C LEU A 54 26.98 5.44 40.35
N VAL A 55 28.02 4.65 40.07
CA VAL A 55 28.21 4.02 38.76
C VAL A 55 28.08 2.51 38.86
N TYR A 56 27.81 1.85 37.73
CA TYR A 56 27.61 0.41 37.65
C TYR A 56 28.68 -0.25 36.79
N ARG A 57 29.02 -1.48 37.18
CA ARG A 57 29.78 -2.42 36.35
C ARG A 57 28.94 -3.66 36.16
N THR A 58 28.88 -4.10 34.90
CA THR A 58 28.15 -5.31 34.49
C THR A 58 29.12 -6.34 33.93
N GLU A 59 28.74 -7.60 34.04
CA GLU A 59 29.44 -8.74 33.46
C GLU A 59 28.41 -9.75 32.95
N TYR A 60 28.79 -10.58 31.99
CA TYR A 60 27.95 -11.68 31.50
C TYR A 60 28.77 -12.95 31.29
N LYS A 61 28.12 -14.10 31.50
CA LYS A 61 28.68 -15.44 31.24
C LYS A 61 27.79 -16.18 30.25
N THR A 62 28.36 -17.17 29.55
CA THR A 62 27.57 -18.22 28.91
C THR A 62 27.58 -19.48 29.76
N SER A 63 26.91 -20.55 29.32
CA SER A 63 27.08 -21.88 29.95
C SER A 63 28.48 -22.49 29.79
N VAL A 64 29.33 -21.97 28.89
CA VAL A 64 30.68 -22.51 28.60
C VAL A 64 31.82 -21.51 28.82
N THR A 65 31.52 -20.23 29.03
CA THR A 65 32.51 -19.17 29.30
C THR A 65 32.34 -18.57 30.68
N PRO A 66 33.44 -18.16 31.35
CA PRO A 66 33.36 -17.43 32.62
C PRO A 66 32.78 -16.02 32.41
N TYR A 67 32.54 -15.33 33.52
CA TYR A 67 32.12 -13.93 33.48
C TYR A 67 33.12 -13.05 32.73
N THR A 68 32.62 -12.40 31.68
CA THR A 68 33.35 -11.44 30.87
C THR A 68 32.80 -10.03 31.10
N THR A 69 33.65 -9.02 30.94
CA THR A 69 33.30 -7.62 31.21
C THR A 69 32.23 -7.11 30.24
N GLY A 70 31.16 -6.53 30.79
CA GLY A 70 30.12 -5.82 30.04
C GLY A 70 30.37 -4.31 30.03
N CYS A 71 29.32 -3.52 30.21
CA CYS A 71 29.43 -2.08 30.47
C CYS A 71 30.16 -1.80 31.79
N VAL A 72 31.01 -0.77 31.82
CA VAL A 72 31.84 -0.36 32.96
C VAL A 72 31.66 1.15 33.20
N ASN A 73 31.61 1.56 34.48
CA ASN A 73 31.51 2.95 34.91
C ASN A 73 30.32 3.72 34.30
N ILE A 74 29.19 3.03 34.08
CA ILE A 74 27.97 3.63 33.54
C ILE A 74 27.04 4.11 34.66
N SER A 75 26.38 5.26 34.46
CA SER A 75 25.29 5.74 35.33
C SER A 75 23.91 5.26 34.85
N THR A 76 23.81 4.68 33.65
CA THR A 76 22.57 4.10 33.13
C THR A 76 22.18 2.86 33.92
N LEU A 77 20.86 2.61 33.99
CA LEU A 77 20.25 1.45 34.65
C LEU A 77 20.03 0.26 33.70
N GLU A 78 20.69 0.30 32.54
CA GLU A 78 20.69 -0.74 31.53
C GLU A 78 22.06 -0.86 30.86
N CYS A 79 22.38 -2.07 30.39
CA CYS A 79 23.53 -2.39 29.57
C CYS A 79 23.11 -3.32 28.43
N ASP A 80 23.36 -2.89 27.19
CA ASP A 80 23.16 -3.67 25.97
C ASP A 80 24.43 -4.51 25.72
N PHE A 81 24.34 -5.82 25.90
CA PHE A 81 25.46 -6.74 25.72
C PHE A 81 25.70 -7.08 24.23
N THR A 82 24.68 -6.97 23.38
CA THR A 82 24.81 -7.25 21.94
C THR A 82 25.62 -6.18 21.21
N ARG A 83 25.68 -4.94 21.73
CA ARG A 83 26.58 -3.88 21.23
C ARG A 83 28.06 -4.08 21.57
N LEU A 84 28.42 -5.05 22.40
CA LEU A 84 29.81 -5.28 22.81
C LEU A 84 30.58 -6.04 21.73
N ILE A 85 31.75 -5.51 21.36
CA ILE A 85 32.55 -6.05 20.25
C ILE A 85 33.08 -7.47 20.58
N HIS A 86 33.46 -7.71 21.84
CA HIS A 86 33.98 -9.00 22.30
C HIS A 86 33.59 -9.31 23.75
N PRO A 87 33.32 -10.59 24.09
CA PRO A 87 33.06 -11.71 23.20
C PRO A 87 31.68 -11.58 22.53
N SER A 88 31.60 -11.95 21.25
CA SER A 88 30.37 -11.83 20.47
C SER A 88 29.24 -12.68 21.07
N ILE A 89 28.05 -12.08 21.12
CA ILE A 89 26.82 -12.78 21.49
C ILE A 89 26.41 -13.70 20.32
N THR A 90 26.02 -14.94 20.62
CA THR A 90 25.65 -15.96 19.63
C THR A 90 24.19 -16.37 19.78
N GLU A 91 23.54 -16.66 18.66
CA GLU A 91 22.10 -16.94 18.54
C GLU A 91 21.64 -18.07 19.49
N ASN A 92 22.41 -19.15 19.59
CA ASN A 92 22.06 -20.34 20.38
C ASN A 92 22.62 -20.30 21.82
N GLY A 93 23.20 -19.16 22.24
CA GLY A 93 23.87 -19.05 23.53
C GLY A 93 22.89 -18.94 24.70
N LYS A 94 23.22 -19.60 25.82
CA LYS A 94 22.56 -19.41 27.11
C LYS A 94 23.37 -18.45 27.98
N TYR A 95 22.78 -17.30 28.29
CA TYR A 95 23.42 -16.16 28.94
C TYR A 95 22.92 -15.94 30.37
N THR A 96 23.76 -15.31 31.19
CA THR A 96 23.41 -14.77 32.50
C THR A 96 24.23 -13.51 32.74
N GLY A 97 23.56 -12.41 33.09
CA GLY A 97 24.20 -11.15 33.44
C GLY A 97 24.36 -11.02 34.95
N ARG A 98 25.29 -10.16 35.36
CA ARG A 98 25.36 -9.64 36.72
C ARG A 98 25.75 -8.19 36.74
N VAL A 99 25.32 -7.48 37.78
CA VAL A 99 25.65 -6.07 37.99
C VAL A 99 26.07 -5.83 39.44
N ARG A 100 26.98 -4.89 39.64
CA ARG A 100 27.28 -4.29 40.95
C ARG A 100 27.34 -2.78 40.83
N ALA A 101 27.04 -2.12 41.93
CA ALA A 101 27.27 -0.70 42.08
C ALA A 101 28.73 -0.44 42.52
N GLN A 102 29.29 0.71 42.16
CA GLN A 102 30.62 1.17 42.55
C GLN A 102 30.60 2.66 42.88
N LEU A 103 31.34 3.04 43.92
CA LEU A 103 31.47 4.42 44.40
C LEU A 103 32.92 4.66 44.80
N GLY A 104 33.69 5.32 43.93
CA GLY A 104 35.14 5.42 44.10
C GLY A 104 35.81 4.04 44.11
N SER A 105 36.49 3.70 45.21
CA SER A 105 37.09 2.38 45.44
C SER A 105 36.10 1.35 46.03
N GLU A 106 34.97 1.78 46.59
CA GLU A 106 33.97 0.87 47.17
C GLU A 106 33.14 0.21 46.06
N SER A 107 32.69 -1.03 46.30
CA SER A 107 31.87 -1.79 45.35
C SER A 107 30.90 -2.70 46.10
N SER A 108 29.66 -2.78 45.61
CA SER A 108 28.65 -3.67 46.19
C SER A 108 28.97 -5.14 45.90
N ALA A 109 28.31 -6.03 46.63
CA ALA A 109 28.15 -7.40 46.17
C ALA A 109 27.53 -7.45 44.77
N TRP A 110 27.90 -8.45 43.98
CA TRP A 110 27.28 -8.75 42.69
C TRP A 110 25.83 -9.23 42.88
N MET A 111 24.96 -8.86 41.95
CA MET A 111 23.61 -9.39 41.83
C MET A 111 23.45 -10.00 40.42
N GLU A 112 23.18 -11.31 40.34
CA GLU A 112 22.96 -12.03 39.08
C GLU A 112 21.51 -11.85 38.59
N SER A 113 21.30 -12.00 37.28
CA SER A 113 19.98 -12.02 36.62
C SER A 113 19.39 -13.42 36.54
N ASN A 114 18.16 -13.51 36.02
CA ASN A 114 17.67 -14.70 35.32
C ASN A 114 18.59 -15.13 34.16
N HIS A 115 18.38 -16.35 33.66
CA HIS A 115 19.04 -16.87 32.48
C HIS A 115 18.16 -16.66 31.23
N ILE A 116 18.78 -16.49 30.06
CA ILE A 116 18.10 -16.47 28.75
C ILE A 116 18.89 -17.35 27.77
N THR A 117 18.20 -18.22 27.05
CA THR A 117 18.68 -18.96 25.88
C THR A 117 18.17 -18.22 24.64
N LEU A 118 19.05 -17.54 23.91
CA LEU A 118 18.64 -16.47 22.99
C LEU A 118 17.63 -16.92 21.93
N ASP A 119 17.91 -18.02 21.25
CA ASP A 119 17.07 -18.65 20.23
C ASP A 119 15.75 -19.25 20.74
N LYS A 120 15.58 -19.44 22.05
CA LYS A 120 14.34 -19.98 22.65
C LYS A 120 13.51 -18.93 23.38
N ASP A 121 14.19 -17.97 23.99
CA ASP A 121 13.60 -17.05 24.98
C ASP A 121 13.54 -15.59 24.49
N THR A 122 14.11 -15.25 23.31
CA THR A 122 13.97 -13.90 22.73
C THR A 122 12.52 -13.57 22.41
N ILE A 123 12.08 -12.35 22.71
CA ILE A 123 10.80 -11.86 22.22
C ILE A 123 10.99 -11.50 20.74
N ILE A 124 10.27 -12.19 19.84
CA ILE A 124 10.24 -11.87 18.42
C ILE A 124 9.22 -10.75 18.20
N GLY A 125 9.68 -9.65 17.59
CA GLY A 125 8.87 -8.50 17.23
C GLY A 125 7.89 -8.79 16.09
N SER A 126 6.98 -7.85 15.87
CA SER A 126 5.98 -7.97 14.82
C SER A 126 6.60 -7.87 13.42
N PRO A 127 6.20 -8.71 12.45
CA PRO A 127 6.53 -8.47 11.04
C PRO A 127 5.91 -7.16 10.56
N ASN A 128 6.53 -6.55 9.55
CA ASN A 128 5.89 -5.48 8.80
C ASN A 128 5.01 -6.08 7.70
N VAL A 129 3.84 -5.48 7.46
CA VAL A 129 2.83 -6.02 6.53
C VAL A 129 2.33 -4.90 5.64
N SER A 130 2.12 -5.22 4.37
CA SER A 130 1.50 -4.36 3.36
C SER A 130 0.44 -5.17 2.63
N LEU A 131 -0.65 -4.49 2.25
CA LEU A 131 -1.76 -5.07 1.52
C LEU A 131 -1.87 -4.40 0.15
N LEU A 132 -2.29 -5.15 -0.86
CA LEU A 132 -2.60 -4.65 -2.18
C LEU A 132 -3.87 -5.35 -2.68
N SER A 133 -4.92 -4.59 -2.99
CA SER A 133 -6.11 -5.16 -3.63
C SER A 133 -5.84 -5.43 -5.11
N ASN A 134 -6.35 -6.56 -5.59
CA ASN A 134 -6.42 -6.92 -7.00
C ASN A 134 -7.79 -7.55 -7.26
N GLY A 135 -8.81 -6.72 -7.53
CA GLY A 135 -10.19 -7.18 -7.65
C GLY A 135 -10.74 -7.77 -6.35
N ALA A 136 -11.36 -8.94 -6.45
CA ALA A 136 -11.84 -9.75 -5.34
C ALA A 136 -10.71 -10.52 -4.59
N ALA A 137 -9.44 -10.14 -4.78
CA ALA A 137 -8.30 -10.69 -4.06
C ALA A 137 -7.49 -9.59 -3.34
N ILE A 138 -6.76 -9.98 -2.31
CA ILE A 138 -5.79 -9.13 -1.60
C ILE A 138 -4.44 -9.86 -1.51
N GLU A 139 -3.39 -9.27 -2.08
CA GLU A 139 -2.01 -9.71 -1.84
C GLU A 139 -1.52 -9.16 -0.50
N VAL A 140 -1.05 -10.06 0.36
CA VAL A 140 -0.42 -9.78 1.66
C VAL A 140 1.08 -9.93 1.49
N SER A 141 1.81 -8.81 1.48
CA SER A 141 3.28 -8.77 1.46
C SER A 141 3.82 -8.58 2.88
N ILE A 142 4.66 -9.50 3.33
CA ILE A 142 5.17 -9.62 4.70
C ILE A 142 6.70 -9.48 4.69
N ILE A 143 7.22 -8.69 5.63
CA ILE A 143 8.67 -8.50 5.83
C ILE A 143 9.01 -8.93 7.25
N ASP A 144 9.98 -9.84 7.38
CA ASP A 144 10.48 -10.31 8.67
C ASP A 144 10.99 -9.15 9.55
N PRO A 145 10.81 -9.21 10.88
CA PRO A 145 11.36 -8.22 11.80
C PRO A 145 12.91 -8.17 11.73
N VAL A 146 13.48 -6.98 11.83
CA VAL A 146 14.93 -6.79 11.91
C VAL A 146 15.47 -7.34 13.23
N MET A 147 16.46 -8.22 13.13
CA MET A 147 17.09 -8.96 14.22
C MET A 147 18.55 -8.49 14.35
N VAL A 148 19.06 -8.34 15.58
CA VAL A 148 20.32 -7.59 15.81
C VAL A 148 21.58 -8.40 15.50
N ILE A 149 21.57 -9.71 15.72
CA ILE A 149 22.75 -10.57 15.55
C ILE A 149 22.84 -11.15 14.13
N SER A 150 21.69 -11.55 13.56
CA SER A 150 21.57 -12.36 12.34
C SER A 150 20.12 -12.32 11.86
N THR A 151 19.83 -12.72 10.62
CA THR A 151 18.46 -12.65 10.08
C THR A 151 17.51 -13.64 10.78
N LEU A 152 16.21 -13.34 10.81
CA LEU A 152 15.22 -14.26 11.38
C LEU A 152 15.27 -15.66 10.73
N ARG A 153 15.53 -15.71 9.42
CA ARG A 153 15.58 -16.96 8.63
C ARG A 153 16.86 -17.77 8.84
N ASN A 154 17.95 -17.16 9.26
CA ASN A 154 19.16 -17.89 9.66
C ASN A 154 18.94 -18.65 10.98
N VAL A 155 18.35 -17.97 11.98
CA VAL A 155 18.07 -18.56 13.31
C VAL A 155 16.92 -19.59 13.21
N TYR A 156 15.85 -19.20 12.51
CA TYR A 156 14.58 -19.92 12.43
C TYR A 156 14.24 -20.27 10.97
N ILE A 157 15.02 -21.19 10.41
CA ILE A 157 14.90 -21.66 9.01
C ILE A 157 13.44 -22.02 8.66
N PHE A 158 12.75 -22.72 9.56
CA PHE A 158 11.36 -23.17 9.39
C PHE A 158 10.31 -22.22 10.00
N ALA A 159 10.63 -20.94 10.21
CA ALA A 159 9.65 -19.95 10.68
C ALA A 159 8.46 -19.85 9.70
N THR A 160 7.25 -19.82 10.24
CA THR A 160 6.01 -19.72 9.45
C THR A 160 5.17 -18.53 9.89
N TYR A 161 4.40 -18.00 8.96
CA TYR A 161 3.39 -16.97 9.22
C TYR A 161 2.03 -17.60 9.53
N GLU A 162 1.35 -16.99 10.49
CA GLU A 162 -0.05 -17.21 10.82
C GLU A 162 -0.81 -15.92 10.46
N ILE A 163 -1.62 -15.99 9.41
CA ILE A 163 -2.43 -14.89 8.90
C ILE A 163 -3.86 -15.07 9.40
N THR A 164 -4.38 -14.08 10.11
CA THR A 164 -5.78 -14.00 10.52
C THR A 164 -6.43 -12.85 9.76
N TYR A 165 -7.55 -13.08 9.09
CA TYR A 165 -8.25 -12.04 8.33
C TYR A 165 -9.78 -12.11 8.50
N TRP A 166 -10.45 -10.96 8.43
CA TRP A 166 -11.89 -10.81 8.62
C TRP A 166 -12.43 -9.61 7.84
N LYS A 167 -13.73 -9.59 7.50
CA LYS A 167 -14.41 -8.36 7.04
C LYS A 167 -14.47 -7.38 8.22
N ASP A 168 -14.23 -6.08 8.01
CA ASP A 168 -14.08 -5.08 9.09
C ASP A 168 -15.18 -5.17 10.17
N SER A 169 -16.44 -5.31 9.76
CA SER A 169 -17.61 -5.45 10.63
C SER A 169 -17.84 -6.84 11.25
N GLN A 170 -17.08 -7.87 10.85
CA GLN A 170 -17.32 -9.28 11.19
C GLN A 170 -16.08 -9.98 11.77
N LYS A 171 -15.36 -9.33 12.69
CA LYS A 171 -14.19 -9.90 13.39
C LYS A 171 -14.43 -11.26 14.06
N HIS A 172 -15.68 -11.56 14.44
CA HIS A 172 -16.08 -12.86 14.99
C HIS A 172 -16.09 -14.01 13.96
N LYS A 173 -16.04 -13.71 12.65
CA LYS A 173 -15.91 -14.68 11.54
C LYS A 173 -14.51 -14.63 10.93
N ALA A 174 -13.48 -14.48 11.76
CA ALA A 174 -12.10 -14.47 11.30
C ALA A 174 -11.73 -15.82 10.67
N LYS A 175 -11.13 -15.77 9.47
CA LYS A 175 -10.50 -16.90 8.82
C LYS A 175 -9.02 -16.91 9.20
N HIS A 176 -8.45 -18.11 9.33
CA HIS A 176 -7.05 -18.33 9.72
C HIS A 176 -6.32 -19.15 8.65
N ILE A 177 -5.10 -18.75 8.31
CA ILE A 177 -4.18 -19.50 7.47
C ILE A 177 -2.85 -19.61 8.22
N SER A 178 -2.31 -20.82 8.30
CA SER A 178 -1.07 -21.14 9.04
C SER A 178 -0.06 -21.85 8.14
N ASN A 179 1.16 -22.03 8.66
CA ASN A 179 2.24 -22.79 8.01
C ASN A 179 2.76 -22.20 6.69
N ILE A 180 2.53 -20.90 6.47
CA ILE A 180 3.05 -20.16 5.31
C ILE A 180 4.52 -19.84 5.53
N GLN A 181 5.41 -20.18 4.59
CA GLN A 181 6.82 -19.75 4.64
C GLN A 181 7.12 -18.58 3.70
N GLN A 182 6.28 -18.38 2.69
CA GLN A 182 6.42 -17.34 1.67
C GLN A 182 6.11 -15.96 2.24
N ASN A 183 6.93 -14.97 1.86
CA ASN A 183 6.74 -13.56 2.23
C ASN A 183 5.60 -12.86 1.47
N ARG A 184 4.93 -13.55 0.54
CA ARG A 184 3.78 -13.07 -0.22
C ARG A 184 2.70 -14.14 -0.25
N VAL A 185 1.46 -13.74 0.03
CA VAL A 185 0.28 -14.63 0.05
C VAL A 185 -0.88 -13.90 -0.60
N VAL A 186 -1.62 -14.56 -1.49
CA VAL A 186 -2.84 -13.99 -2.06
C VAL A 186 -4.04 -14.56 -1.34
N LEU A 187 -4.90 -13.69 -0.81
CA LEU A 187 -6.21 -14.02 -0.26
C LEU A 187 -7.23 -13.92 -1.40
N ASN A 188 -7.62 -15.08 -1.95
CA ASN A 188 -8.62 -15.19 -3.02
C ASN A 188 -10.04 -15.33 -2.46
N ASP A 189 -11.03 -15.35 -3.35
CA ASP A 189 -12.45 -15.66 -3.06
C ASP A 189 -13.03 -14.75 -1.96
N LEU A 190 -12.69 -13.47 -2.02
CA LEU A 190 -13.23 -12.44 -1.14
C LEU A 190 -14.44 -11.78 -1.81
N ASP A 191 -15.37 -11.26 -1.02
CA ASP A 191 -16.48 -10.45 -1.54
C ASP A 191 -15.91 -9.19 -2.20
N PRO A 192 -16.41 -8.75 -3.37
CA PRO A 192 -16.02 -7.47 -3.97
C PRO A 192 -16.53 -6.28 -3.13
N TRP A 193 -15.94 -5.10 -3.32
CA TRP A 193 -16.32 -3.84 -2.63
C TRP A 193 -16.35 -3.94 -1.11
N THR A 194 -15.58 -4.86 -0.53
CA THR A 194 -15.65 -5.22 0.89
C THR A 194 -14.31 -4.97 1.55
N LYS A 195 -14.34 -4.26 2.67
CA LYS A 195 -13.15 -3.98 3.47
C LYS A 195 -12.78 -5.18 4.34
N TYR A 196 -11.60 -5.74 4.10
CA TYR A 196 -11.01 -6.80 4.90
C TYR A 196 -9.85 -6.26 5.74
N CYS A 197 -9.72 -6.79 6.94
CA CYS A 197 -8.63 -6.51 7.86
C CYS A 197 -7.80 -7.77 8.10
N VAL A 198 -6.49 -7.61 8.14
CA VAL A 198 -5.47 -8.67 8.23
C VAL A 198 -4.55 -8.42 9.42
N LYS A 199 -4.20 -9.49 10.13
CA LYS A 199 -3.23 -9.52 11.23
C LYS A 199 -2.32 -10.73 11.05
N VAL A 200 -1.00 -10.53 11.14
CA VAL A 200 0.02 -11.56 10.92
C VAL A 200 0.83 -11.79 12.20
N GLN A 201 1.14 -13.05 12.49
CA GLN A 201 2.08 -13.48 13.54
C GLN A 201 3.11 -14.45 12.96
N ILE A 202 4.30 -14.52 13.56
CA ILE A 202 5.32 -15.52 13.21
C ILE A 202 5.30 -16.62 14.28
N LYS A 203 5.30 -17.87 13.84
CA LYS A 203 5.50 -19.07 14.65
C LYS A 203 6.82 -19.72 14.28
N THR A 204 7.51 -20.28 15.27
CA THR A 204 8.76 -21.04 15.07
C THR A 204 8.70 -22.30 15.91
N GLU A 205 9.47 -23.32 15.55
CA GLU A 205 9.56 -24.55 16.36
C GLU A 205 10.48 -24.39 17.57
N ARG A 206 11.55 -23.58 17.44
CA ARG A 206 12.60 -23.47 18.45
C ARG A 206 12.26 -22.48 19.57
N ASN A 207 11.61 -21.37 19.23
CA ASN A 207 11.02 -20.44 20.18
C ASN A 207 9.52 -20.76 20.31
N PRO A 208 9.06 -21.27 21.46
CA PRO A 208 7.66 -21.69 21.64
C PRO A 208 6.70 -20.50 21.75
N SER A 209 7.20 -19.28 22.00
CA SER A 209 6.38 -18.08 22.02
C SER A 209 6.19 -17.55 20.60
N PRO A 210 4.94 -17.34 20.13
CA PRO A 210 4.72 -16.66 18.85
C PRO A 210 5.21 -15.22 18.93
N SER A 211 5.54 -14.63 17.78
CA SER A 211 5.91 -13.22 17.72
C SER A 211 4.79 -12.32 18.23
N LYS A 212 5.15 -11.09 18.58
CA LYS A 212 4.17 -10.01 18.69
C LYS A 212 3.35 -9.94 17.40
N PRO A 213 2.03 -9.76 17.47
CA PRO A 213 1.20 -9.58 16.29
C PRO A 213 1.56 -8.29 15.56
N SER A 214 1.44 -8.33 14.23
CA SER A 214 1.40 -7.12 13.42
C SER A 214 0.29 -6.19 13.91
N ARG A 215 0.40 -4.91 13.53
CA ARG A 215 -0.77 -4.03 13.52
C ARG A 215 -1.85 -4.63 12.61
N ILE A 216 -3.09 -4.22 12.82
CA ILE A 216 -4.19 -4.57 11.93
C ILE A 216 -4.07 -3.65 10.72
N PHE A 217 -3.90 -4.24 9.54
CA PHE A 217 -3.94 -3.52 8.26
C PHE A 217 -5.27 -3.86 7.60
N CYS A 218 -5.93 -2.89 6.97
CA CYS A 218 -7.19 -3.14 6.28
C CYS A 218 -7.14 -2.56 4.87
N GLU A 219 -7.70 -3.30 3.92
CA GLU A 219 -7.76 -2.96 2.51
C GLU A 219 -9.14 -3.31 1.96
N SER A 220 -9.60 -2.58 0.95
CA SER A 220 -10.90 -2.83 0.32
C SER A 220 -10.73 -3.56 -1.00
N THR A 221 -11.45 -4.65 -1.19
CA THR A 221 -11.53 -5.32 -2.50
C THR A 221 -12.21 -4.41 -3.52
N THR A 222 -11.75 -4.46 -4.76
CA THR A 222 -12.40 -3.79 -5.90
C THR A 222 -13.30 -4.77 -6.64
N ASN A 223 -13.96 -4.33 -7.72
CA ASN A 223 -14.64 -5.27 -8.61
C ASN A 223 -13.63 -6.24 -9.23
N GLU A 224 -14.03 -7.49 -9.49
CA GLU A 224 -13.25 -8.31 -10.42
C GLU A 224 -13.22 -7.58 -11.76
N GLN A 225 -12.03 -7.41 -12.34
CA GLN A 225 -11.90 -6.91 -13.70
C GLN A 225 -12.61 -7.93 -14.59
N GLU A 226 -13.73 -7.55 -15.23
CA GLU A 226 -14.45 -8.49 -16.10
C GLU A 226 -13.46 -9.12 -17.09
N PRO A 227 -13.47 -10.46 -17.23
CA PRO A 227 -12.43 -11.13 -18.00
C PRO A 227 -12.31 -10.52 -19.41
N PRO A 228 -11.10 -10.27 -19.94
CA PRO A 228 -10.94 -9.60 -21.24
C PRO A 228 -11.71 -10.25 -22.39
N TRP A 229 -12.01 -11.56 -22.27
CA TRP A 229 -12.84 -12.29 -23.22
C TRP A 229 -14.30 -11.84 -23.26
N VAL A 230 -14.87 -11.28 -22.17
CA VAL A 230 -16.25 -10.76 -22.15
C VAL A 230 -16.38 -9.56 -23.11
N ALA A 231 -15.44 -8.61 -23.01
CA ALA A 231 -15.35 -7.49 -23.95
C ALA A 231 -15.05 -7.96 -25.39
N ALA A 232 -14.19 -8.95 -25.57
CA ALA A 232 -13.92 -9.54 -26.89
C ALA A 232 -15.18 -10.19 -27.51
N MET A 233 -15.97 -10.92 -26.73
CA MET A 233 -17.22 -11.54 -27.21
C MET A 233 -18.27 -10.48 -27.55
N LEU A 234 -18.43 -9.44 -26.72
CA LEU A 234 -19.33 -8.31 -27.01
C LEU A 234 -18.95 -7.61 -28.31
N THR A 235 -17.67 -7.27 -28.51
CA THR A 235 -17.19 -6.62 -29.74
C THR A 235 -17.37 -7.52 -30.98
N PHE A 236 -17.11 -8.83 -30.85
CA PHE A 236 -17.35 -9.79 -31.94
C PHE A 236 -18.83 -9.86 -32.36
N VAL A 237 -19.75 -9.90 -31.39
CA VAL A 237 -21.21 -9.89 -31.66
C VAL A 237 -21.64 -8.60 -32.35
N PHE A 238 -21.14 -7.43 -31.91
CA PHE A 238 -21.39 -6.15 -32.57
C PHE A 238 -20.88 -6.12 -34.02
N MET A 239 -19.66 -6.61 -34.27
CA MET A 239 -19.09 -6.68 -35.62
C MET A 239 -19.86 -7.63 -36.55
N ALA A 240 -20.29 -8.79 -36.04
CA ALA A 240 -21.13 -9.73 -36.79
C ALA A 240 -22.50 -9.13 -37.13
N MET A 241 -23.13 -8.41 -36.19
CA MET A 241 -24.41 -7.74 -36.40
C MET A 241 -24.29 -6.60 -37.43
N ALA A 242 -23.23 -5.79 -37.35
CA ALA A 242 -22.95 -4.74 -38.34
C ALA A 242 -22.73 -5.33 -39.74
N ALA A 243 -21.95 -6.42 -39.86
CA ALA A 243 -21.75 -7.10 -41.14
C ALA A 243 -23.07 -7.65 -41.72
N ALA A 244 -23.93 -8.26 -40.89
CA ALA A 244 -25.24 -8.73 -41.30
C ALA A 244 -26.14 -7.58 -41.80
N LEU A 245 -26.16 -6.43 -41.11
CA LEU A 245 -26.89 -5.24 -41.54
C LEU A 245 -26.38 -4.70 -42.89
N VAL A 246 -25.07 -4.68 -43.13
CA VAL A 246 -24.49 -4.30 -44.43
C VAL A 246 -24.93 -5.26 -45.53
N VAL A 247 -24.91 -6.57 -45.30
CA VAL A 247 -25.39 -7.57 -46.27
C VAL A 247 -26.87 -7.38 -46.58
N ILE A 248 -27.71 -7.15 -45.57
CA ILE A 248 -29.13 -6.81 -45.72
C ILE A 248 -29.28 -5.56 -46.60
N VAL A 249 -28.62 -4.45 -46.26
CA VAL A 249 -28.70 -3.20 -47.05
C VAL A 249 -28.26 -3.41 -48.50
N VAL A 250 -27.21 -4.21 -48.76
CA VAL A 250 -26.74 -4.51 -50.13
C VAL A 250 -27.73 -5.37 -50.91
N VAL A 251 -28.27 -6.44 -50.32
CA VAL A 251 -29.24 -7.34 -50.96
C VAL A 251 -30.56 -6.60 -51.23
N TYR A 252 -31.09 -5.88 -50.24
CA TYR A 252 -32.33 -5.13 -50.37
C TYR A 252 -32.16 -3.80 -51.12
N ARG A 253 -30.95 -3.36 -51.47
CA ARG A 253 -30.69 -2.11 -52.22
C ARG A 253 -31.54 -2.00 -53.50
N LYS A 254 -31.68 -3.10 -54.24
CA LYS A 254 -32.51 -3.20 -55.46
C LYS A 254 -34.02 -3.29 -55.18
N SER A 255 -34.42 -3.62 -53.96
CA SER A 255 -35.83 -3.60 -53.52
C SER A 255 -36.21 -2.21 -53.02
N ILE A 256 -35.43 -1.66 -52.09
CA ILE A 256 -35.57 -0.31 -51.51
C ILE A 256 -35.53 0.75 -52.61
N SER A 257 -34.61 0.64 -53.59
CA SER A 257 -34.57 1.55 -54.74
C SER A 257 -35.82 1.50 -55.63
N ARG A 258 -36.56 0.38 -55.68
CA ARG A 258 -37.83 0.27 -56.41
C ARG A 258 -39.02 0.78 -55.60
N PHE A 259 -38.92 0.72 -54.27
CA PHE A 259 -39.95 1.22 -53.34
C PHE A 259 -39.89 2.75 -53.18
N LEU A 260 -38.69 3.33 -53.16
CA LEU A 260 -38.49 4.78 -53.03
C LEU A 260 -38.62 5.54 -54.36
N CYS A 261 -38.33 4.89 -55.48
CA CYS A 261 -38.47 5.46 -56.83
C CYS A 261 -39.20 4.45 -57.75
N PRO A 262 -40.54 4.47 -57.84
CA PRO A 262 -41.25 3.72 -58.87
C PRO A 262 -40.79 4.21 -60.25
N THR A 263 -40.42 3.27 -61.13
CA THR A 263 -39.89 3.60 -62.45
C THR A 263 -41.04 3.72 -63.46
N ASP A 264 -41.89 4.72 -63.26
CA ASP A 264 -42.98 5.00 -64.18
C ASP A 264 -42.45 5.73 -65.44
N SER A 265 -42.52 5.03 -66.56
CA SER A 265 -42.27 5.61 -67.88
C SER A 265 -43.37 6.62 -68.22
N LEU A 266 -43.05 7.92 -68.14
CA LEU A 266 -44.00 8.99 -68.48
C LEU A 266 -44.57 8.77 -69.90
N PRO A 267 -45.90 8.72 -70.09
CA PRO A 267 -46.51 8.50 -71.40
C PRO A 267 -46.06 9.54 -72.43
N GLN A 268 -45.77 9.09 -73.66
CA GLN A 268 -45.12 9.90 -74.69
C GLN A 268 -45.83 11.23 -75.00
N HIS A 269 -47.16 11.28 -74.89
CA HIS A 269 -47.94 12.49 -75.17
C HIS A 269 -47.61 13.69 -74.26
N PHE A 270 -47.17 13.46 -73.01
CA PHE A 270 -46.71 14.55 -72.13
C PHE A 270 -45.37 15.14 -72.56
N LYS A 271 -44.52 14.35 -73.23
CA LYS A 271 -43.20 14.78 -73.68
C LYS A 271 -43.28 15.76 -74.85
N GLU A 272 -44.34 15.64 -75.66
CA GLU A 272 -44.60 16.50 -76.81
C GLU A 272 -45.15 17.88 -76.38
N TYR A 273 -46.02 17.92 -75.36
CA TYR A 273 -46.50 19.17 -74.75
C TYR A 273 -45.42 19.99 -74.03
N LEU A 274 -44.43 19.33 -73.42
CA LEU A 274 -43.35 20.02 -72.68
C LEU A 274 -42.19 20.52 -73.55
N LEU A 275 -42.16 20.16 -74.84
CA LEU A 275 -41.10 20.57 -75.78
C LEU A 275 -41.56 21.59 -76.83
N ALA A 276 -42.83 21.99 -76.82
CA ALA A 276 -43.32 23.09 -77.64
C ALA A 276 -42.87 24.45 -77.06
N PRO A 277 -42.37 25.40 -77.88
CA PRO A 277 -41.93 26.71 -77.39
C PRO A 277 -43.14 27.54 -76.87
N PRO A 278 -43.04 28.18 -75.69
CA PRO A 278 -44.18 28.80 -75.03
C PRO A 278 -44.51 30.18 -75.61
N ASN A 279 -45.39 30.23 -76.61
CA ASN A 279 -46.01 31.48 -77.07
C ASN A 279 -47.16 31.90 -76.14
N SER A 280 -46.86 32.39 -74.93
CA SER A 280 -47.86 33.14 -74.14
C SER A 280 -47.23 34.16 -73.19
N ASN A 281 -47.91 35.30 -73.00
CA ASN A 281 -47.43 36.46 -72.23
C ASN A 281 -47.25 36.23 -70.71
N ILE A 282 -47.51 35.02 -70.21
CA ILE A 282 -47.56 34.72 -68.76
C ILE A 282 -46.18 34.87 -68.09
N TYR A 283 -45.09 34.43 -68.74
CA TYR A 283 -43.74 34.54 -68.17
C TYR A 283 -43.24 35.99 -68.06
N LEU A 284 -43.59 36.86 -69.01
CA LEU A 284 -43.25 38.29 -68.96
C LEU A 284 -44.03 39.05 -67.87
N VAL A 285 -45.19 38.55 -67.44
CA VAL A 285 -45.92 39.13 -66.30
C VAL A 285 -45.26 38.74 -64.97
N MET A 286 -44.84 37.48 -64.81
CA MET A 286 -44.14 37.03 -63.59
C MET A 286 -42.75 37.66 -63.41
N GLN A 287 -42.06 38.03 -64.49
CA GLN A 287 -40.72 38.62 -64.39
C GLN A 287 -40.72 40.11 -64.01
N ASN A 288 -41.86 40.80 -64.09
CA ASN A 288 -42.00 42.24 -63.82
C ASN A 288 -42.72 42.56 -62.50
N SER A 289 -43.19 41.56 -61.74
CA SER A 289 -43.78 41.77 -60.42
C SER A 289 -42.71 41.95 -59.35
N HIS A 290 -42.69 43.11 -58.68
CA HIS A 290 -41.90 43.34 -57.47
C HIS A 290 -42.20 42.28 -56.39
N PRO A 291 -41.22 41.85 -55.57
CA PRO A 291 -41.48 40.96 -54.45
C PRO A 291 -42.41 41.63 -53.43
N PRO A 292 -43.39 40.90 -52.86
CA PRO A 292 -44.28 41.45 -51.84
C PRO A 292 -43.53 41.73 -50.53
N GLU A 293 -43.89 42.82 -49.88
CA GLU A 293 -43.31 43.26 -48.61
C GLU A 293 -43.89 42.44 -47.44
N GLU A 294 -43.10 41.48 -46.91
CA GLU A 294 -43.53 40.63 -45.78
C GLU A 294 -43.47 41.39 -44.45
N ILE A 295 -44.64 41.65 -43.87
CA ILE A 295 -44.78 42.33 -42.57
C ILE A 295 -44.55 41.34 -41.42
N TYR A 296 -43.29 41.18 -40.98
CA TYR A 296 -42.96 40.35 -39.82
C TYR A 296 -43.46 40.95 -38.50
N HIS A 297 -44.38 40.26 -37.81
CA HIS A 297 -44.74 40.62 -36.43
C HIS A 297 -43.66 40.12 -35.45
N LYS A 298 -42.91 41.06 -34.89
CA LYS A 298 -41.78 40.79 -33.98
C LYS A 298 -42.26 40.40 -32.58
N VAL A 299 -42.49 39.11 -32.36
CA VAL A 299 -42.74 38.55 -31.02
C VAL A 299 -41.47 38.68 -30.18
N ARG A 300 -41.55 39.41 -29.06
CA ARG A 300 -40.52 39.44 -28.02
C ARG A 300 -40.97 38.55 -26.86
N ILE A 301 -40.19 37.53 -26.56
CA ILE A 301 -40.30 36.79 -25.30
C ILE A 301 -39.66 37.66 -24.21
N ILE A 302 -40.36 37.84 -23.09
CA ILE A 302 -39.84 38.52 -21.91
C ILE A 302 -39.52 37.43 -20.88
N GLU A 303 -38.24 37.26 -20.57
CA GLU A 303 -37.82 36.52 -19.39
C GLU A 303 -37.99 37.44 -18.17
N ASP A 304 -38.71 36.96 -17.14
CA ASP A 304 -38.82 37.62 -15.85
C ASP A 304 -37.66 37.11 -14.97
N ASP A 305 -36.62 37.94 -14.84
CA ASP A 305 -35.52 37.70 -13.89
C ASP A 305 -35.61 38.66 -12.69
N ARG A 306 -35.43 38.10 -11.50
CA ARG A 306 -35.20 38.82 -10.25
C ARG A 306 -33.88 38.39 -9.62
N THR A 307 -32.79 38.76 -10.29
CA THR A 307 -31.47 39.24 -9.83
C THR A 307 -30.93 38.91 -8.41
N VAL A 308 -29.59 38.73 -8.36
CA VAL A 308 -28.56 38.97 -7.29
C VAL A 308 -27.80 37.68 -6.88
N GLU A 309 -26.46 37.56 -6.89
CA GLU A 309 -25.29 38.35 -7.35
C GLU A 309 -24.05 37.39 -7.52
N GLU A 310 -22.80 37.71 -7.90
CA GLU A 310 -22.05 38.92 -8.34
C GLU A 310 -20.93 38.48 -9.36
N ARG A 311 -20.58 39.32 -10.34
CA ARG A 311 -19.26 39.50 -11.06
C ARG A 311 -18.53 38.30 -11.74
N GLY A 312 -18.28 38.46 -13.06
CA GLY A 312 -17.50 37.53 -13.93
C GLY A 312 -15.98 37.82 -14.00
N PRO A 313 -15.27 37.66 -15.15
CA PRO A 313 -15.76 37.72 -16.54
C PRO A 313 -15.44 36.52 -17.48
N LEU A 314 -16.02 36.62 -18.68
CA LEU A 314 -16.00 35.69 -19.82
C LEU A 314 -14.63 35.44 -20.48
N VAL A 315 -14.45 34.23 -21.03
CA VAL A 315 -14.18 34.03 -22.48
C VAL A 315 -14.93 32.78 -22.95
N VAL A 316 -15.83 32.93 -23.92
CA VAL A 316 -16.38 31.81 -24.70
C VAL A 316 -16.33 32.20 -26.17
N GLU A 317 -15.54 31.47 -26.95
CA GLU A 317 -15.52 31.55 -28.41
C GLU A 317 -15.99 30.20 -28.95
N MET A 318 -17.25 30.15 -29.43
CA MET A 318 -17.77 29.02 -30.19
C MET A 318 -18.30 29.52 -31.53
N THR A 319 -17.45 29.40 -32.55
CA THR A 319 -17.82 29.63 -33.94
C THR A 319 -18.78 28.53 -34.42
N ALA A 320 -20.02 28.91 -34.71
CA ALA A 320 -20.96 28.03 -35.40
C ALA A 320 -20.59 27.96 -36.90
N SER A 321 -20.33 26.75 -37.40
CA SER A 321 -20.26 26.48 -38.85
C SER A 321 -21.43 25.61 -39.25
N ASN A 322 -22.33 26.17 -40.05
CA ASN A 322 -23.44 25.44 -40.67
C ASN A 322 -22.90 24.26 -41.49
N LYS A 323 -23.66 23.18 -41.54
CA LYS A 323 -23.51 22.14 -42.57
C LYS A 323 -24.88 21.71 -43.08
N GLU A 324 -25.28 22.36 -44.17
CA GLU A 324 -26.42 21.99 -45.00
C GLU A 324 -26.26 20.54 -45.49
N SER A 325 -27.37 19.83 -45.68
CA SER A 325 -27.34 18.41 -46.09
C SER A 325 -27.25 18.28 -47.61
N ASP A 326 -26.09 17.85 -48.12
CA ASP A 326 -25.88 17.65 -49.57
C ASP A 326 -26.77 16.53 -50.15
N VAL A 327 -27.59 16.89 -51.14
CA VAL A 327 -28.41 15.96 -51.93
C VAL A 327 -27.55 15.29 -53.01
N PRO A 328 -27.50 13.94 -53.12
CA PRO A 328 -26.66 13.28 -54.13
C PRO A 328 -27.17 13.48 -55.56
N LYS A 329 -26.39 14.19 -56.39
CA LYS A 329 -26.59 14.24 -57.86
C LYS A 329 -26.05 12.96 -58.52
N CYS A 330 -26.90 12.23 -59.23
CA CYS A 330 -26.47 11.11 -60.09
C CYS A 330 -25.82 11.61 -61.40
N GLY A 331 -24.50 11.81 -61.38
CA GLY A 331 -23.69 12.05 -62.58
C GLY A 331 -23.29 10.75 -63.29
N ARG A 332 -23.37 10.73 -64.62
CA ARG A 332 -22.99 9.58 -65.47
C ARG A 332 -21.64 9.87 -66.14
N HIS A 333 -20.60 9.09 -65.84
CA HIS A 333 -19.36 9.08 -66.62
C HIS A 333 -19.01 7.68 -67.10
N LYS A 334 -18.64 7.58 -68.39
CA LYS A 334 -18.01 6.39 -69.00
C LYS A 334 -16.52 6.39 -68.64
N GLY A 335 -15.94 5.20 -68.47
CA GLY A 335 -14.53 5.04 -68.10
C GLY A 335 -13.59 4.81 -69.28
N GLU A 336 -12.32 4.57 -68.98
CA GLU A 336 -11.30 4.10 -69.93
C GLU A 336 -10.26 3.23 -69.19
N ILE A 337 -9.65 2.29 -69.91
CA ILE A 337 -8.63 1.35 -69.39
C ILE A 337 -7.28 1.76 -69.95
N ILE A 338 -6.29 2.03 -69.10
CA ILE A 338 -4.88 2.13 -69.50
C ILE A 338 -4.03 1.26 -68.56
N SER A 339 -3.02 0.62 -69.15
CA SER A 339 -2.16 -0.39 -68.54
C SER A 339 -0.74 0.13 -68.33
N ARG A 340 -0.05 -0.51 -67.37
CA ARG A 340 1.42 -0.63 -67.25
C ARG A 340 2.19 0.55 -66.63
N GLY A 341 3.01 0.20 -65.63
CA GLY A 341 3.98 1.08 -64.98
C GLY A 341 4.69 0.33 -63.85
N ASP A 342 5.82 -0.30 -64.14
CA ASP A 342 6.71 -0.89 -63.15
C ASP A 342 7.29 0.18 -62.20
N ILE A 343 7.68 -0.19 -60.97
CA ILE A 343 8.98 0.19 -60.37
C ILE A 343 9.25 -0.57 -59.04
N LYS A 344 10.33 -1.37 -59.12
CA LYS A 344 11.31 -1.78 -58.10
C LYS A 344 11.01 -1.67 -56.59
N ALA A 345 11.25 -2.79 -55.91
CA ALA A 345 11.75 -2.82 -54.54
C ALA A 345 13.11 -2.09 -54.41
N THR A 346 13.43 -1.58 -53.21
CA THR A 346 14.80 -1.18 -52.85
C THR A 346 15.07 -1.62 -51.41
N GLU A 347 16.09 -2.46 -51.28
CA GLU A 347 16.63 -3.00 -50.03
C GLU A 347 18.01 -2.37 -49.81
N THR A 348 18.19 -1.67 -48.70
CA THR A 348 19.46 -1.24 -48.04
C THR A 348 19.06 -0.28 -46.91
N GLN A 349 19.70 -0.27 -45.73
CA GLN A 349 20.85 -1.03 -45.23
C GLN A 349 20.70 -1.21 -43.70
#